data_AF-A0A6L9F2Z7-F1
#
_entry.id   AF-A0A6L9F2Z7-F1
#
_cell.length_a   1.000
_cell.length_b   1.000
_cell.length_c   1.000
_cell.angle_alpha   90.00
_cell.angle_beta   90.00
_cell.angle_gamma   90.00
#
_symmetry.space_group_name_H-M   'P 1'
#
loop_
_entity.id
_entity.type
_entity.pdbx_description
1 polymer ?
#
loop_
_entity_poly.entity_id
_entity_poly.type
_entity_poly.pdbx_seq_one_letter_code
_entity_poly.pdbx_strand_id
1 'polypeptide(L)'
;MSFLNLKRKTRKLLKKKIPALNLQEMLIVLVIIGILLLIALPNLMPLIAKARSVEAQTQLKAIYNAQTTYRYLHSKYSTDIVSIDYEMPKTVNENGTANYSYELIAATNNTFKAKATAVTDFDGDGVFNVWEIDENGTPKQIVKD
;
A
#
# COMPACT_ATOMS: atom_id res chain seq x y z
N MET A 1 -38.34 67.86 -11.48
CA MET A 1 -38.82 67.07 -10.32
C MET A 1 -38.43 65.58 -10.43
N SER A 2 -37.16 65.25 -10.80
CA SER A 2 -36.74 63.87 -11.14
C SER A 2 -35.56 63.32 -10.31
N PHE A 3 -34.70 64.19 -9.76
CA PHE A 3 -33.49 63.77 -9.05
C PHE A 3 -33.70 63.24 -7.61
N LEU A 4 -34.85 63.52 -6.98
CA LEU A 4 -35.13 63.08 -5.60
C LEU A 4 -35.46 61.57 -5.51
N ASN A 5 -36.00 60.98 -6.57
CA ASN A 5 -36.45 59.58 -6.57
C ASN A 5 -35.29 58.58 -6.73
N LEU A 6 -34.19 58.98 -7.37
CA LEU A 6 -33.03 58.10 -7.57
C LEU A 6 -32.26 57.85 -6.25
N LYS A 7 -32.10 58.89 -5.42
CA LYS A 7 -31.45 58.78 -4.08
C LYS A 7 -32.26 57.95 -3.07
N ARG A 8 -33.58 57.86 -3.22
CA ARG A 8 -34.44 57.02 -2.36
C ARG A 8 -34.33 55.53 -2.72
N LYS A 9 -34.20 55.20 -4.01
CA LYS A 9 -34.12 53.82 -4.50
C LYS A 9 -32.79 53.15 -4.10
N THR A 10 -31.68 53.88 -4.16
CA THR A 10 -30.36 53.39 -3.73
C THR A 10 -30.25 53.14 -2.22
N ARG A 11 -30.90 53.95 -1.38
CA ARG A 11 -30.96 53.72 0.09
C ARG A 11 -31.78 52.49 0.49
N LYS A 12 -32.76 52.07 -0.32
CA LYS A 12 -33.55 50.85 -0.05
C LYS A 12 -32.76 49.56 -0.26
N LEU A 13 -31.84 49.54 -1.23
CA LEU A 13 -30.98 48.37 -1.51
C LEU A 13 -29.98 48.12 -0.38
N LEU A 14 -29.44 49.18 0.24
CA LEU A 14 -28.50 49.10 1.37
C LEU A 14 -29.14 48.70 2.71
N LYS A 15 -30.47 48.69 2.81
CA LYS A 15 -31.21 48.29 4.03
C LYS A 15 -31.78 46.88 3.97
N LYS A 16 -31.53 46.14 2.89
CA LYS A 16 -31.99 44.76 2.75
C LYS A 16 -31.13 43.88 3.66
N LYS A 17 -31.69 43.42 4.78
CA LYS A 17 -31.03 42.45 5.64
C LYS A 17 -30.79 41.17 4.84
N ILE A 18 -29.55 40.70 4.86
CA ILE A 18 -29.15 39.42 4.27
C ILE A 18 -29.52 38.35 5.32
N PRO A 19 -30.10 37.21 4.93
CA PRO A 19 -30.27 36.10 5.87
C PRO A 19 -28.91 35.72 6.46
N ALA A 20 -28.83 35.68 7.78
CA ALA A 20 -27.64 35.28 8.51
C ALA A 20 -27.85 33.87 9.08
N LEU A 21 -26.80 33.06 9.08
CA LEU A 21 -26.82 31.71 9.63
C LEU A 21 -26.83 31.78 11.16
N ASN A 22 -27.62 30.91 11.80
CA ASN A 22 -27.64 30.81 13.25
C ASN A 22 -26.39 30.08 13.76
N LEU A 23 -25.84 30.48 14.90
CA LEU A 23 -24.75 29.78 15.57
C LEU A 23 -25.08 28.29 15.79
N GLN A 24 -26.33 27.99 16.18
CA GLN A 24 -26.76 26.61 16.42
C GLN A 24 -26.83 25.78 15.12
N GLU A 25 -27.20 26.39 13.99
CA GLU A 25 -27.16 25.73 12.67
C GLU A 25 -25.72 25.40 12.29
N MET A 26 -24.79 26.33 12.50
CA MET A 26 -23.36 26.08 12.24
C MET A 26 -22.78 24.99 13.13
N LEU A 27 -23.18 24.93 14.41
CA LEU A 27 -22.76 23.87 15.33
C LEU A 27 -23.23 22.48 14.86
N ILE A 28 -24.50 22.34 14.46
CA ILE A 28 -25.02 21.06 13.96
C ILE A 28 -24.30 20.64 12.68
N VAL A 29 -24.07 21.57 11.75
CA VAL A 29 -23.35 21.28 10.50
C VAL A 29 -21.92 20.80 10.78
N LEU A 30 -21.20 21.45 11.69
CA LEU A 30 -19.84 21.03 12.07
C LEU A 30 -19.81 19.65 12.72
N VAL A 31 -20.80 19.33 13.56
CA VAL A 31 -20.92 18.00 14.17
C VAL A 31 -21.17 16.93 13.10
N ILE A 32 -22.07 17.18 12.16
CA ILE A 32 -22.37 16.24 11.07
C ILE A 32 -21.12 16.03 10.19
N ILE A 33 -20.44 17.11 9.79
CA ILE A 33 -19.19 17.01 9.00
C ILE A 33 -18.11 16.26 9.80
N GLY A 34 -17.99 16.51 11.10
CA GLY A 34 -17.03 15.81 11.97
C GLY A 34 -17.27 14.29 12.00
N ILE A 35 -18.53 13.86 12.18
CA ILE A 35 -18.88 12.42 12.17
C ILE A 35 -18.59 11.81 10.79
N LEU A 36 -18.95 12.50 9.71
CA LEU A 36 -18.70 12.02 8.35
C LEU A 36 -17.21 11.85 8.07
N LEU A 37 -16.36 12.77 8.52
CA LEU A 37 -14.90 12.66 8.37
C LEU A 37 -14.32 11.45 9.11
N LEU A 38 -14.83 11.15 10.31
CA LEU A 38 -14.39 9.99 11.08
C LEU A 38 -14.73 8.66 10.38
N ILE A 39 -15.88 8.57 9.71
CA ILE A 39 -16.30 7.37 8.98
C ILE A 39 -15.61 7.29 7.61
N ALA A 40 -15.29 8.43 7.01
CA ALA A 40 -14.75 8.50 5.65
C ALA A 40 -13.24 8.18 5.55
N LEU A 41 -12.49 8.19 6.64
CA LEU A 41 -11.05 7.88 6.60
C LEU A 41 -10.83 6.38 6.34
N PRO A 42 -10.28 5.99 5.18
CA PRO A 42 -9.99 4.59 4.90
C PRO A 42 -8.81 4.10 5.74
N ASN A 43 -8.77 2.80 6.04
CA ASN A 43 -7.58 2.19 6.64
C ASN A 43 -6.45 2.15 5.60
N LEU A 44 -5.40 2.95 5.80
CA LEU A 44 -4.27 3.07 4.87
C LEU A 44 -3.26 1.91 4.98
N MET A 45 -3.22 1.21 6.12
CA MET A 45 -2.21 0.18 6.39
C MET A 45 -2.26 -0.98 5.38
N PRO A 46 -3.43 -1.57 5.05
CA PRO A 46 -3.52 -2.64 4.07
C PRO A 46 -3.09 -2.22 2.66
N LEU A 47 -3.22 -0.92 2.33
CA LEU A 47 -2.77 -0.40 1.03
C LEU A 47 -1.25 -0.29 0.97
N ILE A 48 -0.61 0.10 2.07
CA ILE A 48 0.85 0.16 2.18
C ILE A 48 1.43 -1.25 2.15
N ALA A 49 0.88 -2.19 2.92
CA ALA A 49 1.30 -3.59 2.91
C ALA A 49 1.17 -4.21 1.53
N LYS A 50 0.04 -3.97 0.83
CA LYS A 50 -0.16 -4.40 -0.55
C LYS A 50 0.86 -3.79 -1.51
N ALA A 51 1.14 -2.49 -1.41
CA ALA A 51 2.14 -1.83 -2.25
C ALA A 51 3.55 -2.43 -2.03
N ARG A 52 3.95 -2.66 -0.78
CA ARG A 52 5.22 -3.30 -0.43
C ARG A 52 5.27 -4.75 -0.91
N SER A 53 4.16 -5.48 -0.86
CA SER A 53 4.09 -6.87 -1.35
C SER A 53 4.39 -7.03 -2.84
N VAL A 54 4.24 -5.97 -3.64
CA VAL A 54 4.61 -5.98 -5.08
C VAL A 54 6.12 -6.22 -5.26
N GLU A 55 6.94 -5.70 -4.34
CA GLU A 55 8.38 -5.95 -4.32
C GLU A 55 8.66 -7.44 -4.14
N ALA A 56 8.09 -8.05 -3.10
CA ALA A 56 8.23 -9.47 -2.81
C ALA A 56 7.78 -10.34 -3.99
N GLN A 57 6.61 -10.05 -4.57
CA GLN A 57 6.10 -10.79 -5.73
C GLN A 57 7.03 -10.69 -6.95
N THR A 58 7.61 -9.51 -7.18
CA THR A 58 8.52 -9.27 -8.30
C THR A 58 9.83 -10.03 -8.12
N GLN A 59 10.40 -9.99 -6.92
CA GLN A 59 11.65 -10.70 -6.61
C GLN A 59 11.46 -12.22 -6.56
N LEU A 60 10.35 -12.71 -6.00
CA LEU A 60 10.01 -14.14 -6.04
C LEU A 60 9.87 -14.66 -7.48
N LYS A 61 9.26 -13.86 -8.38
CA LYS A 61 9.22 -14.21 -9.81
C LYS A 61 10.60 -14.22 -10.46
N ALA A 62 11.50 -13.31 -10.07
CA ALA A 62 12.89 -13.34 -10.53
C ALA A 62 13.59 -14.64 -10.07
N ILE A 63 13.41 -15.04 -8.81
CA ILE A 63 13.91 -16.32 -8.29
C ILE A 63 13.33 -17.50 -9.07
N TYR A 64 12.02 -17.51 -9.36
CA TYR A 64 11.40 -18.56 -10.18
C TYR A 64 12.03 -18.66 -11.57
N ASN A 65 12.28 -17.52 -12.23
CA ASN A 65 12.91 -17.51 -13.56
C ASN A 65 14.37 -18.02 -13.49
N ALA A 66 15.11 -17.63 -12.46
CA ALA A 66 16.47 -18.09 -12.20
C ALA A 66 16.51 -19.61 -11.96
N GLN A 67 15.63 -20.12 -11.08
CA GLN A 67 15.45 -21.55 -10.80
C GLN A 67 15.05 -22.34 -12.05
N THR A 68 14.15 -21.80 -12.86
CA THR A 68 13.69 -22.43 -14.10
C THR A 68 14.83 -22.53 -15.11
N THR A 69 15.62 -21.46 -15.26
CA THR A 69 16.82 -21.46 -16.11
C THR A 69 17.84 -22.50 -15.63
N TYR A 70 18.13 -22.51 -14.33
CA TYR A 70 19.04 -23.49 -13.72
C TYR A 70 18.56 -24.94 -13.96
N ARG A 71 17.26 -25.19 -13.81
CA ARG A 71 16.67 -26.51 -14.08
C ARG A 71 16.81 -26.92 -15.54
N TYR A 72 16.68 -26.00 -16.50
CA TYR A 72 16.91 -26.34 -17.91
C TYR A 72 18.35 -26.76 -18.19
N LEU A 73 19.32 -26.21 -17.46
CA LEU A 73 20.74 -26.53 -17.63
C LEU A 73 21.18 -27.78 -16.86
N HIS A 74 20.63 -27.98 -15.65
CA HIS A 74 21.12 -29.00 -14.71
C HIS A 74 20.10 -30.10 -14.39
N SER A 75 18.90 -30.04 -14.98
CA SER A 75 17.79 -30.99 -14.75
C SER A 75 17.33 -31.11 -13.29
N LYS A 76 17.65 -30.12 -12.46
CA LYS A 76 17.25 -30.02 -11.04
C LYS A 76 17.14 -28.57 -10.60
N TYR A 77 16.38 -28.30 -9.54
CA TYR A 77 16.44 -27.03 -8.85
C TYR A 77 17.60 -27.00 -7.85
N SER A 78 17.97 -25.81 -7.37
CA SER A 78 19.04 -25.65 -6.39
C SER A 78 18.58 -24.94 -5.13
N THR A 79 19.17 -25.28 -3.99
CA THR A 79 19.02 -24.55 -2.74
C THR A 79 20.01 -23.40 -2.61
N ASP A 80 21.00 -23.34 -3.49
CA ASP A 80 22.08 -22.37 -3.41
C ASP A 80 21.78 -21.16 -4.31
N ILE A 81 21.59 -20.00 -3.69
CA ILE A 81 21.27 -18.74 -4.38
C ILE A 81 22.36 -18.35 -5.40
N VAL A 82 23.63 -18.62 -5.07
CA VAL A 82 24.76 -18.37 -5.97
C VAL A 82 24.69 -19.24 -7.22
N SER A 83 24.22 -20.49 -7.10
CA SER A 83 24.17 -21.40 -8.25
C SER A 83 23.11 -21.04 -9.28
N ILE A 84 22.09 -20.27 -8.88
CA ILE A 84 21.04 -19.79 -9.78
C ILE A 84 21.31 -18.37 -10.30
N ASP A 85 22.52 -17.83 -10.07
CA ASP A 85 22.92 -16.48 -10.47
C ASP A 85 21.94 -15.38 -10.02
N TYR A 86 21.34 -15.54 -8.83
CA TYR A 86 20.44 -14.56 -8.25
C TYR A 86 21.13 -13.75 -7.16
N GLU A 87 21.13 -12.42 -7.28
CA GLU A 87 21.64 -11.52 -6.25
C GLU A 87 20.49 -11.02 -5.38
N MET A 88 20.55 -11.33 -4.08
CA MET A 88 19.57 -10.82 -3.13
C MET A 88 19.74 -9.31 -2.93
N PRO A 89 18.66 -8.52 -3.02
CA PRO A 89 18.75 -7.10 -2.74
C PRO A 89 19.01 -6.87 -1.25
N LYS A 90 19.87 -5.90 -0.93
CA LYS A 90 20.20 -5.55 0.45
C LYS A 90 18.97 -5.03 1.17
N THR A 91 18.75 -5.55 2.37
CA THR A 91 17.60 -5.15 3.19
C THR A 91 17.81 -3.79 3.83
N VAL A 92 16.73 -3.16 4.28
CA VAL A 92 16.79 -1.90 5.05
C VAL A 92 17.65 -1.99 6.32
N ASN A 93 17.79 -3.19 6.91
CA ASN A 93 18.67 -3.42 8.06
C ASN A 93 20.16 -3.37 7.69
N GLU A 94 20.49 -3.53 6.41
CA GLU A 94 21.86 -3.59 5.88
C GLU A 94 22.21 -2.35 5.05
N ASN A 95 21.57 -1.20 5.33
CA ASN A 95 21.65 0.04 4.55
C ASN A 95 21.21 -0.10 3.08
N GLY A 96 20.33 -1.07 2.79
CA GLY A 96 19.68 -1.23 1.50
C GLY A 96 18.27 -0.64 1.46
N THR A 97 17.51 -1.00 0.43
CA THR A 97 16.14 -0.51 0.19
C THR A 97 15.09 -1.60 0.21
N ALA A 98 15.49 -2.88 0.31
CA ALA A 98 14.55 -3.99 0.25
C ALA A 98 13.78 -4.16 1.58
N ASN A 99 12.47 -4.32 1.46
CA ASN A 99 11.57 -4.51 2.61
C ASN A 99 11.36 -5.97 2.96
N TYR A 100 11.89 -6.89 2.15
CA TYR A 100 11.77 -8.33 2.31
C TYR A 100 13.15 -9.01 2.27
N SER A 101 13.32 -10.04 3.09
CA SER A 101 14.41 -11.01 3.00
C SER A 101 13.94 -12.25 2.26
N TYR A 102 14.79 -12.82 1.42
CA TYR A 102 14.46 -13.96 0.55
C TYR A 102 15.25 -15.20 0.98
N GLU A 103 14.61 -16.37 0.96
CA GLU A 103 15.28 -17.63 1.28
C GLU A 103 14.75 -18.78 0.41
N LEU A 104 15.64 -19.69 0.02
CA LEU A 104 15.29 -20.95 -0.64
C LEU A 104 15.09 -22.01 0.44
N ILE A 105 13.85 -22.45 0.65
CA ILE A 105 13.50 -23.41 1.70
C ILE A 105 13.85 -24.83 1.29
N ALA A 106 13.53 -25.18 0.05
CA ALA A 106 13.71 -26.54 -0.46
C ALA A 106 13.89 -26.51 -1.98
N ALA A 107 14.70 -27.43 -2.48
CA ALA A 107 14.84 -27.69 -3.89
C ALA A 107 15.08 -29.19 -4.12
N THR A 108 14.39 -29.74 -5.11
CA THR A 108 14.53 -31.11 -5.59
C THR A 108 14.69 -31.12 -7.10
N ASN A 109 14.68 -32.29 -7.74
CA ASN A 109 14.73 -32.38 -9.20
C ASN A 109 13.48 -31.76 -9.87
N ASN A 110 12.35 -31.74 -9.18
CA ASN A 110 11.04 -31.44 -9.76
C ASN A 110 10.31 -30.28 -9.10
N THR A 111 10.66 -29.94 -7.85
CA THR A 111 9.98 -28.91 -7.07
C THR A 111 10.98 -28.00 -6.39
N PHE A 112 10.57 -26.76 -6.13
CA PHE A 112 11.31 -25.87 -5.26
C PHE A 112 10.35 -25.02 -4.45
N LYS A 113 10.86 -24.43 -3.37
CA LYS A 113 10.12 -23.47 -2.57
C LYS A 113 11.04 -22.34 -2.17
N ALA A 114 10.63 -21.12 -2.50
CA ALA A 114 11.27 -19.90 -2.02
C ALA A 114 10.27 -19.10 -1.19
N LYS A 115 10.78 -18.39 -0.17
CA LYS A 115 9.99 -17.58 0.73
C LYS A 115 10.58 -16.17 0.84
N ALA A 116 9.70 -15.19 0.89
CA ALA A 116 10.01 -13.81 1.19
C ALA A 116 9.33 -13.42 2.51
N THR A 117 10.11 -12.93 3.47
CA THR A 117 9.64 -12.49 4.79
C THR A 117 9.88 -11.00 4.92
N ALA A 118 8.88 -10.24 5.35
CA ALA A 118 9.03 -8.82 5.61
C ALA A 118 10.08 -8.57 6.70
N VAL A 119 10.92 -7.56 6.51
CA VAL A 119 11.99 -7.17 7.45
C VAL A 119 11.44 -6.34 8.60
N THR A 120 10.34 -5.64 8.35
CA THR A 120 9.64 -4.77 9.31
C THR A 120 8.17 -5.15 9.34
N ASP A 121 7.60 -5.10 10.53
CA ASP A 121 6.16 -5.18 10.76
C ASP A 121 5.47 -3.92 10.20
N PHE A 122 4.53 -4.09 9.27
CA PHE A 122 3.92 -2.94 8.60
C PHE A 122 2.80 -2.32 9.41
N ASP A 123 2.01 -3.10 10.14
CA ASP A 123 0.86 -2.62 10.91
C ASP A 123 1.07 -2.55 12.44
N GLY A 124 2.17 -3.12 12.93
CA GLY A 124 2.55 -3.08 14.35
C GLY A 124 1.90 -4.16 15.20
N ASP A 125 1.31 -5.20 14.60
CA ASP A 125 0.63 -6.29 15.30
C ASP A 125 1.57 -7.45 15.74
N GLY A 126 2.84 -7.41 15.33
CA GLY A 126 3.86 -8.42 15.60
C GLY A 126 3.91 -9.58 14.60
N VAL A 127 3.12 -9.53 13.52
CA VAL A 127 3.02 -10.54 12.48
C VAL A 127 3.64 -10.03 11.18
N PHE A 128 4.74 -10.65 10.76
CA PHE A 128 5.42 -10.25 9.54
C PHE A 128 4.74 -10.81 8.29
N ASN A 129 4.65 -9.98 7.25
CA ASN A 129 4.15 -10.43 5.97
C ASN A 129 5.04 -11.52 5.35
N VAL A 130 4.44 -12.64 4.93
CA VAL A 130 5.17 -13.77 4.31
C VAL A 130 4.56 -14.16 2.97
N TRP A 131 5.41 -14.25 1.96
CA TRP A 131 5.08 -14.75 0.62
C TRP A 131 5.90 -15.98 0.28
N GLU A 132 5.31 -16.90 -0.46
CA GLU A 132 6.00 -18.06 -1.02
C GLU A 132 5.80 -18.15 -2.53
N ILE A 133 6.76 -18.74 -3.22
CA ILE A 133 6.62 -19.16 -4.62
C ILE A 133 7.18 -20.58 -4.78
N ASP A 134 6.55 -21.33 -5.67
CA ASP A 134 6.89 -22.70 -6.02
C ASP A 134 7.16 -22.83 -7.52
N GLU A 135 7.33 -24.06 -8.01
CA GLU A 135 7.53 -24.37 -9.43
C GLU A 135 6.34 -23.99 -10.34
N ASN A 136 5.19 -23.60 -9.79
CA ASN A 136 4.06 -23.10 -10.57
C ASN A 136 4.20 -21.61 -10.91
N GLY A 137 5.22 -20.93 -10.36
CA GLY A 137 5.57 -19.55 -10.71
C GLY A 137 4.56 -18.49 -10.24
N THR A 138 3.64 -18.85 -9.35
CA THR A 138 2.64 -17.93 -8.81
C THR A 138 2.94 -17.61 -7.34
N PRO A 139 3.40 -16.39 -7.01
CA PRO A 139 3.58 -15.97 -5.62
C PRO A 139 2.25 -16.04 -4.85
N LYS A 140 2.28 -16.63 -3.65
CA LYS A 140 1.14 -16.73 -2.74
C LYS A 140 1.49 -16.12 -1.40
N GLN A 141 0.61 -15.28 -0.88
CA GLN A 141 0.71 -14.74 0.46
C GLN A 141 0.29 -15.84 1.46
N ILE A 142 1.19 -16.22 2.36
CA ILE A 142 0.93 -17.23 3.41
C ILE A 142 0.44 -16.53 4.68
N VAL A 143 1.07 -15.41 5.02
CA VAL A 143 0.74 -14.61 6.20
C VAL A 143 0.43 -13.19 5.76
N LYS A 144 -0.74 -12.71 6.15
CA LYS A 144 -1.20 -11.34 5.90
C LYS A 144 -0.72 -10.43 7.01
N ASP A 145 -0.41 -9.22 6.57
CA ASP A 145 -0.08 -8.00 7.30
C ASP A 145 -0.89 -6.93 6.56
#